data_AF-A0A7Y5TTG8-F1
#
_entry.id   AF-A0A7Y5TTG8-F1
#
_cell.length_a   1.000
_cell.length_b   1.000
_cell.length_c   1.000
_cell.angle_alpha   90.00
_cell.angle_beta   90.00
_cell.angle_gamma   90.00
#
_symmetry.space_group_name_H-M   'P 1'
#
loop_
_entity.id
_entity.type
_entity.pdbx_description
1 polymer ?
#
loop_
_entity_poly.entity_id
_entity_poly.type
_entity_poly.pdbx_seq_one_letter_code
_entity_poly.pdbx_strand_id
1 'polypeptide(L)'
;LVIALQLQTASLAPTPAARLAAIEAADSARDARRARDAQASFERARRSNLPWEGGSGGRCEVRLGRYCWWYDETAPPLPPENEATTRRRAELIAQLDTLAELHPGDDWLAGMRVHYRVDARRTDAADTVARGCRSTRWWCDALLGYAAHVRGDAALADSAFAAALAGMDEATRCQWTDIHTLLPSDSRERYEELTCADRAPMERRYWLLGWPRLAAPANEWRNEFFTRRVQAWLAERSRTPHNLSWGKDAEELLLRYGWPNVWGRVEQIGGTYAAGEPSVIGHDPSPSFAFAPQEALLDSLASGGDDGWDLRSRYGESRFAPIHVRRIAPISAQLARFRRGDSVLVVAAYATADDSLAHPIRRLAAALDDQHTVVGPPDSLRVGTTALRLPSAPRLVGIEVTDTTTGTLARRRMLFRPDTGGVRVALSDLLLYRPGAEPAPVLDSALARAIPGDTVSRDRPVGIFWETYGLAEGGESVDVAVTVERIDRSWFRSARQRLGLGDQDTPLRIRWTDARSAASGVAPHAVSLDLGNLPGGRYRLTLTLTPDGAPAVASTGEIELREP
;
A
#
# COMPACT_ATOMS: atom_id res chain seq x y z
N LEU A 1 -80.07 3.63 30.02
CA LEU A 1 -79.29 2.40 30.28
C LEU A 1 -78.22 2.30 29.20
N VAL A 2 -76.96 2.58 29.50
CA VAL A 2 -75.84 2.47 28.55
C VAL A 2 -75.20 1.10 28.78
N ILE A 3 -75.26 0.21 27.78
CA ILE A 3 -74.65 -1.12 27.83
C ILE A 3 -73.18 -0.96 27.40
N ALA A 4 -72.26 -1.14 28.35
CA ALA A 4 -70.83 -1.21 28.10
C ALA A 4 -70.49 -2.59 27.53
N LEU A 5 -70.02 -2.64 26.29
CA LEU A 5 -69.54 -3.85 25.63
C LEU A 5 -68.10 -4.11 26.11
N GLN A 6 -67.89 -5.05 27.03
CA GLN A 6 -66.56 -5.57 27.34
C GLN A 6 -66.14 -6.57 26.25
N LEU A 7 -65.23 -6.15 25.38
CA LEU A 7 -64.49 -7.06 24.51
C LEU A 7 -63.42 -7.77 25.34
N GLN A 8 -63.72 -9.00 25.78
CA GLN A 8 -62.70 -9.94 26.24
C GLN A 8 -61.94 -10.46 25.02
N THR A 9 -60.71 -9.99 24.84
CA THR A 9 -59.77 -10.61 23.91
C THR A 9 -59.36 -11.97 24.47
N ALA A 10 -59.91 -13.05 23.91
CA ALA A 10 -59.45 -14.39 24.20
C ALA A 10 -58.00 -14.55 23.70
N SER A 11 -57.04 -14.54 24.62
CA SER A 11 -55.65 -14.86 24.33
C SER A 11 -55.54 -16.33 23.94
N LEU A 12 -55.49 -16.60 22.64
CA LEU A 12 -55.22 -17.93 22.10
C LEU A 12 -53.85 -18.40 22.60
N ALA A 13 -53.79 -19.61 23.17
CA ALA A 13 -52.55 -20.20 23.60
C ALA A 13 -51.64 -20.46 22.37
N PRO A 14 -50.33 -20.15 22.44
CA PRO A 14 -49.44 -20.32 21.30
C PRO A 14 -49.38 -21.79 20.86
N THR A 15 -49.30 -22.00 19.55
CA THR A 15 -49.21 -23.33 18.93
C THR A 15 -47.96 -24.07 19.40
N PRO A 16 -47.93 -25.42 19.39
CA PRO A 16 -46.75 -26.20 19.75
C PRO A 16 -45.48 -25.78 18.99
N ALA A 17 -45.60 -25.45 17.69
CA ALA A 17 -44.50 -24.95 16.87
C ALA A 17 -44.00 -23.58 17.34
N ALA A 18 -44.91 -22.64 17.68
CA ALA A 18 -44.53 -21.34 18.22
C ALA A 18 -43.87 -21.45 19.62
N ARG A 19 -44.30 -22.43 20.44
CA ARG A 19 -43.66 -22.72 21.73
C ARG A 19 -42.26 -23.32 21.55
N LEU A 20 -42.09 -24.26 20.63
CA LEU A 20 -40.79 -24.87 20.34
C LEU A 20 -39.80 -23.81 19.83
N ALA A 21 -40.22 -22.98 18.88
CA ALA A 21 -39.42 -21.86 18.36
C ALA A 21 -39.06 -20.84 19.47
N ALA A 22 -39.98 -20.59 20.41
CA ALA A 22 -39.71 -19.71 21.55
C ALA A 22 -38.69 -20.32 22.53
N ILE A 23 -38.72 -21.64 22.75
CA ILE A 23 -37.74 -22.35 23.58
C ILE A 23 -36.37 -22.34 22.89
N GLU A 24 -36.31 -22.68 21.60
CA GLU A 24 -35.08 -22.62 20.80
C GLU A 24 -34.47 -21.21 20.81
N ALA A 25 -35.28 -20.17 20.63
CA ALA A 25 -34.83 -18.78 20.70
C ALA A 25 -34.32 -18.39 22.10
N ALA A 26 -34.98 -18.84 23.17
CA ALA A 26 -34.54 -18.59 24.54
C ALA A 26 -33.22 -19.30 24.87
N ASP A 27 -33.04 -20.53 24.36
CA ASP A 27 -31.82 -21.32 24.50
C ASP A 27 -30.65 -20.66 23.74
N SER A 28 -30.86 -20.21 22.50
CA SER A 28 -29.88 -19.43 21.74
C SER A 28 -29.49 -18.13 22.46
N ALA A 29 -30.45 -17.39 23.03
CA ALA A 29 -30.14 -16.16 23.77
C ALA A 29 -29.31 -16.44 25.04
N ARG A 30 -29.56 -17.56 25.73
CA ARG A 30 -28.76 -17.98 26.90
C ARG A 30 -27.34 -18.35 26.49
N ASP A 31 -27.19 -19.13 25.43
CA ASP A 31 -25.89 -19.59 24.93
C ASP A 31 -25.04 -18.42 24.40
N ALA A 32 -25.66 -17.47 23.70
CA ALA A 32 -25.01 -16.23 23.28
C ALA A 32 -24.48 -15.44 24.49
N ARG A 33 -25.28 -15.26 25.55
CA ARG A 33 -24.81 -14.61 26.80
C ARG A 33 -23.65 -15.37 27.43
N ARG A 34 -23.77 -16.70 27.53
CA ARG A 34 -22.71 -17.56 28.08
C ARG A 34 -21.39 -17.40 27.33
N ALA A 35 -21.43 -17.29 26.00
CA ALA A 35 -20.23 -17.08 25.20
C ALA A 35 -19.60 -15.70 25.44
N ARG A 36 -20.42 -14.65 25.54
CA ARG A 36 -19.97 -13.28 25.84
C ARG A 36 -19.35 -13.18 27.23
N ASP A 37 -19.96 -13.84 28.21
CA ASP A 37 -19.45 -13.87 29.58
C ASP A 37 -18.11 -14.60 29.68
N ALA A 38 -17.96 -15.71 28.94
CA ALA A 38 -16.69 -16.43 28.83
C ALA A 38 -15.60 -15.56 28.20
N GLN A 39 -15.92 -14.88 27.10
CA GLN A 39 -15.02 -13.94 26.42
C GLN A 39 -14.60 -12.80 27.34
N ALA A 40 -15.55 -12.16 28.02
CA ALA A 40 -15.27 -11.08 28.96
C ALA A 40 -14.46 -11.54 30.17
N SER A 41 -14.71 -12.77 30.66
CA SER A 41 -13.95 -13.40 31.75
C SER A 41 -12.49 -13.64 31.35
N PHE A 42 -12.27 -14.14 30.13
CA PHE A 42 -10.93 -14.30 29.56
C PHE A 42 -10.18 -12.96 29.49
N GLU A 43 -10.78 -11.90 28.91
CA GLU A 43 -10.09 -10.62 28.76
C GLU A 43 -9.76 -9.95 30.11
N ARG A 44 -10.66 -10.06 31.10
CA ARG A 44 -10.36 -9.62 32.48
C ARG A 44 -9.15 -10.36 33.06
N ALA A 45 -9.13 -11.69 32.91
CA ALA A 45 -8.02 -12.50 33.39
C ALA A 45 -6.71 -12.20 32.65
N ARG A 46 -6.76 -12.01 31.32
CA ARG A 46 -5.62 -11.60 30.49
C ARG A 46 -5.02 -10.32 31.02
N ARG A 47 -5.83 -9.25 31.19
CA ARG A 47 -5.36 -7.96 31.72
C ARG A 47 -4.70 -8.11 33.09
N SER A 48 -5.30 -8.88 34.00
CA SER A 48 -4.73 -9.15 35.33
C SER A 48 -3.41 -9.92 35.32
N ASN A 49 -3.05 -10.55 34.20
CA ASN A 49 -1.83 -11.34 34.03
C ASN A 49 -0.79 -10.68 33.10
N LEU A 50 -1.08 -9.53 32.50
CA LEU A 50 -0.13 -8.83 31.62
C LEU A 50 1.14 -8.42 32.38
N PRO A 51 2.33 -8.43 31.77
CA PRO A 51 3.54 -7.94 32.41
C PRO A 51 3.42 -6.45 32.74
N TRP A 52 4.09 -6.00 33.81
CA TRP A 52 4.25 -4.58 34.10
C TRP A 52 5.41 -4.00 33.30
N GLU A 53 5.22 -2.80 32.78
CA GLU A 53 6.23 -2.05 32.04
C GLU A 53 6.25 -0.57 32.45
N GLY A 54 7.30 0.15 32.01
CA GLY A 54 7.38 1.59 32.20
C GLY A 54 6.38 2.34 31.33
N GLY A 55 5.80 3.42 31.85
CA GLY A 55 4.92 4.31 31.09
C GLY A 55 5.60 4.94 29.86
N SER A 56 4.81 5.55 28.96
CA SER A 56 5.30 6.17 27.72
C SER A 56 6.18 7.42 27.91
N GLY A 57 6.47 7.82 29.15
CA GLY A 57 7.21 9.06 29.45
C GLY A 57 6.53 10.34 28.94
N GLY A 58 5.23 10.29 28.63
CA GLY A 58 4.49 11.41 28.03
C GLY A 58 4.61 11.52 26.51
N ARG A 59 5.25 10.55 25.84
CA ARG A 59 5.38 10.52 24.37
C ARG A 59 4.00 10.39 23.71
N CYS A 60 3.73 11.28 22.75
CA CYS A 60 2.54 11.22 21.92
C CYS A 60 2.80 11.82 20.53
N GLU A 61 2.79 10.98 19.49
CA GLU A 61 2.98 11.45 18.12
C GLU A 61 1.63 11.73 17.45
N VAL A 62 0.63 10.87 17.69
CA VAL A 62 -0.73 11.04 17.16
C VAL A 62 -1.75 10.86 18.28
N ARG A 63 -2.64 11.85 18.44
CA ARG A 63 -3.75 11.82 19.40
C ARG A 63 -5.02 11.38 18.69
N LEU A 64 -5.61 10.28 19.14
CA LEU A 64 -6.84 9.71 18.58
C LEU A 64 -7.86 9.56 19.72
N GLY A 65 -8.68 10.60 19.93
CA GLY A 65 -9.62 10.64 21.05
C GLY A 65 -8.93 10.36 22.40
N ARG A 66 -9.25 9.22 23.01
CA ARG A 66 -8.67 8.76 24.29
C ARG A 66 -7.29 8.11 24.16
N TYR A 67 -6.89 7.74 22.95
CA TYR A 67 -5.64 7.05 22.68
C TYR A 67 -4.54 8.01 22.26
N CYS A 68 -3.33 7.61 22.60
CA CYS A 68 -2.12 8.26 22.17
C CYS A 68 -1.25 7.19 21.50
N TRP A 69 -0.85 7.43 20.26
CA TRP A 69 -0.05 6.51 19.46
C TRP A 69 1.33 7.12 19.15
N TRP A 70 2.35 6.27 19.11
CA TRP A 70 3.71 6.63 18.68
C TRP A 70 4.43 5.41 18.12
N TYR A 71 5.36 5.64 17.20
CA TYR A 71 6.13 4.56 16.60
C TYR A 71 7.42 4.25 17.36
N ASP A 72 7.62 2.99 17.75
CA ASP A 72 8.84 2.56 18.44
C ASP A 72 9.35 1.18 17.97
N GLU A 73 10.45 1.17 17.22
CA GLU A 73 11.14 -0.07 16.83
C GLU A 73 12.11 -0.57 17.92
N THR A 74 12.39 0.24 18.94
CA THR A 74 13.42 -0.01 19.94
C THR A 74 12.87 -0.50 21.28
N ALA A 75 11.55 -0.69 21.36
CA ALA A 75 10.90 -1.18 22.57
C ALA A 75 11.48 -2.56 22.95
N PRO A 76 11.89 -2.77 24.22
CA PRO A 76 12.41 -4.06 24.65
C PRO A 76 11.32 -5.13 24.51
N PRO A 77 11.69 -6.37 24.13
CA PRO A 77 10.71 -7.44 24.05
C PRO A 77 10.09 -7.70 25.42
N LEU A 78 8.77 -7.79 25.47
CA LEU A 78 8.07 -8.18 26.69
C LEU A 78 8.20 -9.70 26.94
N PRO A 79 8.06 -10.15 28.20
CA PRO A 79 8.05 -11.57 28.52
C PRO A 79 6.99 -12.35 27.72
N PRO A 80 7.20 -13.66 27.51
CA PRO A 80 6.17 -14.53 26.93
C PRO A 80 4.82 -14.44 27.66
N GLU A 81 3.73 -14.75 26.95
CA GLU A 81 2.40 -14.75 27.53
C GLU A 81 2.33 -15.70 28.75
N ASN A 82 1.71 -15.23 29.83
CA ASN A 82 1.56 -16.01 31.05
C ASN A 82 0.80 -17.32 30.79
N GLU A 83 1.30 -18.45 31.32
CA GLU A 83 0.70 -19.77 31.12
C GLU A 83 -0.78 -19.85 31.54
N ALA A 84 -1.18 -19.12 32.58
CA ALA A 84 -2.58 -19.06 33.02
C ALA A 84 -3.47 -18.35 31.98
N THR A 85 -2.94 -17.34 31.28
CA THR A 85 -3.62 -16.69 30.16
C THR A 85 -3.73 -17.65 28.98
N THR A 86 -2.65 -18.34 28.60
CA THR A 86 -2.67 -19.32 27.51
C THR A 86 -3.65 -20.47 27.79
N ARG A 87 -3.72 -20.97 29.03
CA ARG A 87 -4.70 -21.99 29.44
C ARG A 87 -6.14 -21.49 29.35
N ARG A 88 -6.43 -20.30 29.91
CA ARG A 88 -7.77 -19.69 29.85
C ARG A 88 -8.21 -19.38 28.42
N ARG A 89 -7.28 -19.02 27.54
CA ARG A 89 -7.52 -18.87 26.09
C ARG A 89 -7.96 -20.19 25.46
N ALA A 90 -7.29 -21.29 25.79
CA ALA A 90 -7.66 -22.62 25.29
C ALA A 90 -9.06 -23.04 25.79
N GLU A 91 -9.38 -22.79 27.07
CA GLU A 91 -10.71 -23.02 27.65
C GLU A 91 -11.79 -22.20 26.93
N LEU A 92 -11.54 -20.91 26.68
CA LEU A 92 -12.43 -20.05 25.91
C LEU A 92 -12.66 -20.61 24.50
N ILE A 93 -11.59 -20.97 23.79
CA ILE A 93 -11.69 -21.53 22.43
C ILE A 93 -12.55 -22.80 22.43
N ALA A 94 -12.36 -23.72 23.37
CA ALA A 94 -13.15 -24.95 23.48
C ALA A 94 -14.65 -24.66 23.73
N GLN A 95 -14.93 -23.66 24.58
CA GLN A 95 -16.30 -23.24 24.84
C GLN A 95 -16.95 -22.59 23.61
N LEU A 96 -16.22 -21.74 22.89
CA LEU A 96 -16.68 -21.13 21.64
C LEU A 96 -16.95 -22.19 20.56
N ASP A 97 -16.12 -23.23 20.47
CA ASP A 97 -16.33 -24.35 19.54
C ASP A 97 -17.63 -25.10 19.85
N THR A 98 -17.84 -25.45 21.12
CA THR A 98 -19.06 -26.14 21.58
C THR A 98 -20.31 -25.33 21.23
N LEU A 99 -20.29 -24.02 21.50
CA LEU A 99 -21.44 -23.16 21.26
C LEU A 99 -21.67 -22.91 19.77
N ALA A 100 -20.64 -22.85 18.94
CA ALA A 100 -20.78 -22.71 17.49
C ALA A 100 -21.26 -23.99 16.79
N GLU A 101 -21.10 -25.17 17.40
CA GLU A 101 -21.75 -26.39 16.90
C GLU A 101 -23.27 -26.32 17.08
N LEU A 102 -23.73 -25.76 18.21
CA LEU A 102 -25.15 -25.55 18.50
C LEU A 102 -25.74 -24.40 17.68
N HIS A 103 -24.97 -23.34 17.46
CA HIS A 103 -25.39 -22.13 16.77
C HIS A 103 -24.49 -21.82 15.55
N PRO A 104 -24.50 -22.66 14.50
CA PRO A 104 -23.55 -22.56 13.39
C PRO A 104 -23.74 -21.33 12.50
N GLY A 105 -24.89 -20.67 12.61
CA GLY A 105 -25.24 -19.44 11.89
C GLY A 105 -24.93 -18.14 12.65
N ASP A 106 -24.28 -18.21 13.82
CA ASP A 106 -23.95 -17.02 14.61
C ASP A 106 -22.61 -16.40 14.14
N ASP A 107 -22.70 -15.21 13.54
CA ASP A 107 -21.55 -14.49 12.97
C ASP A 107 -20.49 -14.17 14.03
N TRP A 108 -20.91 -13.82 15.25
CA TRP A 108 -19.98 -13.45 16.31
C TRP A 108 -19.23 -14.66 16.85
N LEU A 109 -19.91 -15.80 17.07
CA LEU A 109 -19.26 -17.05 17.45
C LEU A 109 -18.26 -17.51 16.37
N ALA A 110 -18.66 -17.47 15.10
CA ALA A 110 -17.77 -17.79 13.99
C ALA A 110 -16.51 -16.91 14.00
N GLY A 111 -16.67 -15.59 14.16
CA GLY A 111 -15.56 -14.66 14.18
C GLY A 111 -14.65 -14.78 15.40
N MET A 112 -15.23 -14.96 16.60
CA MET A 112 -14.45 -15.15 17.84
C MET A 112 -13.60 -16.41 17.80
N ARG A 113 -14.13 -17.50 17.20
CA ARG A 113 -13.36 -18.75 17.03
C ARG A 113 -12.14 -18.58 16.16
N VAL A 114 -12.23 -17.76 15.11
CA VAL A 114 -11.08 -17.40 14.25
C VAL A 114 -10.14 -16.47 15.02
N HIS A 115 -10.66 -15.35 15.55
CA HIS A 115 -9.87 -14.33 16.24
C HIS A 115 -9.01 -14.87 17.38
N TYR A 116 -9.57 -15.68 18.28
CA TYR A 116 -8.80 -16.21 19.41
C TYR A 116 -7.77 -17.27 19.03
N ARG A 117 -7.93 -17.93 17.86
CA ARG A 117 -6.89 -18.81 17.30
C ARG A 117 -5.77 -18.00 16.67
N VAL A 118 -6.09 -16.89 15.99
CA VAL A 118 -5.09 -15.93 15.50
C VAL A 118 -4.30 -15.33 16.66
N ASP A 119 -4.98 -14.86 17.71
CA ASP A 119 -4.32 -14.31 18.91
C ASP A 119 -3.50 -15.38 19.66
N ALA A 120 -3.87 -16.67 19.55
CA ALA A 120 -3.07 -17.81 20.02
C ALA A 120 -1.88 -18.18 19.11
N ARG A 121 -1.67 -17.47 17.99
CA ARG A 121 -0.74 -17.83 16.90
C ARG A 121 -0.96 -19.23 16.29
N ARG A 122 -2.18 -19.77 16.39
CA ARG A 122 -2.61 -21.04 15.81
C ARG A 122 -3.25 -20.82 14.43
N THR A 123 -2.45 -20.32 13.49
CA THR A 123 -2.97 -19.82 12.21
C THR A 123 -3.55 -20.92 11.31
N ASP A 124 -3.00 -22.15 11.30
CA ASP A 124 -3.60 -23.30 10.59
C ASP A 124 -5.00 -23.64 11.12
N ALA A 125 -5.15 -23.61 12.45
CA ALA A 125 -6.43 -23.88 13.08
C ALA A 125 -7.45 -22.77 12.80
N ALA A 126 -7.01 -21.52 12.71
CA ALA A 126 -7.85 -20.39 12.33
C ALA A 126 -8.38 -20.55 10.89
N ASP A 127 -7.52 -20.92 9.93
CA ASP A 127 -7.90 -21.20 8.54
C ASP A 127 -8.89 -22.36 8.44
N THR A 128 -8.62 -23.46 9.16
CA THR A 128 -9.54 -24.62 9.22
C THR A 128 -10.94 -24.21 9.69
N VAL A 129 -11.03 -23.40 10.75
CA VAL A 129 -12.31 -22.90 11.26
C VAL A 129 -12.99 -21.95 10.27
N ALA A 130 -12.23 -21.04 9.64
CA ALA A 130 -12.77 -20.10 8.68
C ALA A 130 -13.35 -20.81 7.44
N ARG A 131 -12.67 -21.84 6.91
CA ARG A 131 -13.18 -22.67 5.81
C ARG A 131 -14.44 -23.46 6.18
N GLY A 132 -14.58 -23.84 7.45
CA GLY A 132 -15.75 -24.54 7.99
C GLY A 132 -16.89 -23.63 8.44
N CYS A 133 -16.80 -22.32 8.20
CA CYS A 133 -17.80 -21.34 8.60
C CYS A 133 -19.14 -21.60 7.89
N ARG A 134 -20.25 -21.55 8.65
CA ARG A 134 -21.62 -21.77 8.16
C ARG A 134 -22.56 -20.60 8.48
N SER A 135 -21.96 -19.45 8.75
CA SER A 135 -22.65 -18.22 9.11
C SER A 135 -23.05 -17.42 7.87
N THR A 136 -23.26 -16.11 8.00
CA THR A 136 -23.51 -15.23 6.86
C THR A 136 -22.38 -15.38 5.84
N ARG A 137 -22.73 -15.64 4.57
CA ARG A 137 -21.75 -16.01 3.52
C ARG A 137 -20.60 -15.01 3.39
N TRP A 138 -20.93 -13.72 3.20
CA TRP A 138 -19.91 -12.69 3.05
C TRP A 138 -19.01 -12.57 4.27
N TRP A 139 -19.56 -12.85 5.46
CA TRP A 139 -18.80 -12.83 6.71
C TRP A 139 -17.85 -14.01 6.81
N CYS A 140 -18.30 -15.21 6.41
CA CYS A 140 -17.41 -16.38 6.29
C CYS A 140 -16.26 -16.12 5.31
N ASP A 141 -16.53 -15.48 4.17
CA ASP A 141 -15.50 -15.08 3.21
C ASP A 141 -14.51 -14.05 3.83
N ALA A 142 -15.01 -13.09 4.61
CA ALA A 142 -14.16 -12.13 5.33
C ALA A 142 -13.28 -12.80 6.41
N LEU A 143 -13.82 -13.79 7.12
CA LEU A 143 -13.06 -14.58 8.10
C LEU A 143 -12.00 -15.47 7.44
N LEU A 144 -12.28 -16.01 6.25
CA LEU A 144 -11.29 -16.72 5.44
C LEU A 144 -10.17 -15.77 5.00
N GLY A 145 -10.53 -14.56 4.54
CA GLY A 145 -9.56 -13.51 4.21
C GLY A 145 -8.66 -13.16 5.40
N TYR A 146 -9.24 -12.98 6.58
CA TYR A 146 -8.50 -12.72 7.82
C TYR A 146 -7.53 -13.87 8.15
N ALA A 147 -8.01 -15.12 8.15
CA ALA A 147 -7.17 -16.27 8.46
C ALA A 147 -6.05 -16.48 7.43
N ALA A 148 -6.32 -16.28 6.14
CA ALA A 148 -5.34 -16.37 5.07
C ALA A 148 -4.28 -15.27 5.17
N HIS A 149 -4.68 -14.04 5.48
CA HIS A 149 -3.76 -12.91 5.61
C HIS A 149 -2.73 -13.17 6.71
N VAL A 150 -3.16 -13.57 7.91
CA VAL A 150 -2.25 -13.83 9.03
C VAL A 150 -1.35 -15.05 8.82
N ARG A 151 -1.70 -15.94 7.89
CA ARG A 151 -0.85 -17.06 7.44
C ARG A 151 0.20 -16.65 6.41
N GLY A 152 0.11 -15.45 5.84
CA GLY A 152 0.95 -15.01 4.73
C GLY A 152 0.45 -15.48 3.36
N ASP A 153 -0.76 -16.04 3.24
CA ASP A 153 -1.36 -16.38 1.94
C ASP A 153 -2.10 -15.17 1.37
N ALA A 154 -1.32 -14.27 0.76
CA ALA A 154 -1.85 -13.00 0.23
C ALA A 154 -2.87 -13.19 -0.90
N ALA A 155 -2.70 -14.21 -1.74
CA ALA A 155 -3.59 -14.46 -2.88
C ALA A 155 -4.95 -14.98 -2.42
N LEU A 156 -4.96 -15.96 -1.50
CA LEU A 156 -6.21 -16.44 -0.92
C LEU A 156 -6.91 -15.32 -0.16
N ALA A 157 -6.17 -14.52 0.62
CA ALA A 157 -6.75 -13.41 1.37
C ALA A 157 -7.47 -12.40 0.46
N ASP A 158 -6.82 -11.97 -0.64
CA ASP A 158 -7.41 -10.99 -1.56
C ASP A 158 -8.66 -11.54 -2.25
N SER A 159 -8.61 -12.79 -2.75
CA SER A 159 -9.77 -13.42 -3.37
C SER A 159 -10.95 -13.61 -2.40
N ALA A 160 -10.68 -13.96 -1.14
CA ALA A 160 -11.70 -14.12 -0.11
C ALA A 160 -12.31 -12.77 0.29
N PHE A 161 -11.51 -11.71 0.47
CA PHE A 161 -12.04 -10.37 0.72
C PHE A 161 -12.83 -9.82 -0.47
N ALA A 162 -12.41 -10.10 -1.71
CA ALA A 162 -13.17 -9.74 -2.90
C ALA A 162 -14.55 -10.43 -2.91
N ALA A 163 -14.61 -11.73 -2.58
CA ALA A 163 -15.87 -12.47 -2.45
C ALA A 163 -16.76 -11.90 -1.33
N ALA A 164 -16.16 -11.55 -0.18
CA ALA A 164 -16.86 -10.91 0.93
C ALA A 164 -17.52 -9.59 0.50
N LEU A 165 -16.76 -8.69 -0.12
CA LEU A 165 -17.29 -7.40 -0.61
C LEU A 165 -18.39 -7.59 -1.66
N ALA A 166 -18.26 -8.59 -2.54
CA ALA A 166 -19.29 -8.90 -3.53
C ALA A 166 -20.60 -9.38 -2.87
N GLY A 167 -20.51 -10.10 -1.76
CA GLY A 167 -21.67 -10.63 -1.02
C GLY A 167 -22.35 -9.66 -0.04
N MET A 168 -21.77 -8.48 0.22
CA MET A 168 -22.37 -7.45 1.08
C MET A 168 -23.52 -6.70 0.38
N ASP A 169 -24.42 -6.09 1.16
CA ASP A 169 -25.28 -5.03 0.62
C ASP A 169 -24.49 -3.74 0.34
N GLU A 170 -25.09 -2.77 -0.34
CA GLU A 170 -24.41 -1.54 -0.73
C GLU A 170 -23.92 -0.71 0.48
N ALA A 171 -24.74 -0.58 1.52
CA ALA A 171 -24.40 0.19 2.70
C ALA A 171 -23.21 -0.42 3.46
N THR A 172 -23.23 -1.74 3.67
CA THR A 172 -22.17 -2.48 4.34
C THR A 172 -20.89 -2.42 3.52
N ARG A 173 -20.97 -2.66 2.20
CA ARG A 173 -19.81 -2.57 1.30
C ARG A 173 -19.19 -1.18 1.37
N CYS A 174 -20.02 -0.14 1.34
CA CYS A 174 -19.57 1.24 1.40
C CYS A 174 -18.77 1.53 2.67
N GLN A 175 -19.30 1.10 3.82
CA GLN A 175 -18.61 1.27 5.10
C GLN A 175 -17.29 0.48 5.12
N TRP A 176 -17.27 -0.72 4.55
CA TRP A 176 -16.09 -1.59 4.57
C TRP A 176 -14.96 -1.09 3.66
N THR A 177 -15.27 -0.49 2.51
CA THR A 177 -14.26 0.06 1.59
C THR A 177 -13.80 1.47 1.98
N ASP A 178 -14.50 2.14 2.90
CA ASP A 178 -14.23 3.52 3.26
C ASP A 178 -12.79 3.74 3.79
N ILE A 179 -12.00 4.55 3.10
CA ILE A 179 -10.61 4.87 3.46
C ILE A 179 -10.42 6.21 4.19
N HIS A 180 -11.46 6.95 4.59
CA HIS A 180 -11.33 8.32 5.13
C HIS A 180 -10.33 8.44 6.29
N THR A 181 -10.26 7.45 7.17
CA THR A 181 -9.31 7.41 8.31
C THR A 181 -7.85 7.25 7.90
N LEU A 182 -7.60 6.80 6.66
CA LEU A 182 -6.26 6.62 6.10
C LEU A 182 -5.78 7.86 5.33
N LEU A 183 -6.65 8.86 5.15
CA LEU A 183 -6.38 10.07 4.38
C LEU A 183 -5.95 11.22 5.28
N PRO A 184 -4.98 12.05 4.85
CA PRO A 184 -4.68 13.32 5.49
C PRO A 184 -5.87 14.28 5.37
N SER A 185 -5.90 15.32 6.21
CA SER A 185 -7.07 16.20 6.37
C SER A 185 -7.57 16.81 5.05
N ASP A 186 -6.66 17.29 4.20
CA ASP A 186 -6.97 17.91 2.91
C ASP A 186 -7.62 16.93 1.91
N SER A 187 -7.10 15.70 1.84
CA SER A 187 -7.67 14.64 1.00
C SER A 187 -8.96 14.08 1.58
N ARG A 188 -9.07 14.06 2.91
CA ARG A 188 -10.22 13.53 3.65
C ARG A 188 -11.46 14.38 3.43
N GLU A 189 -11.36 15.70 3.55
CA GLU A 189 -12.49 16.62 3.34
C GLU A 189 -13.11 16.41 1.96
N ARG A 190 -12.27 16.38 0.91
CA ARG A 190 -12.72 16.14 -0.46
C ARG A 190 -13.33 14.76 -0.65
N TYR A 191 -12.81 13.74 0.02
CA TYR A 191 -13.33 12.37 -0.04
C TYR A 191 -14.69 12.24 0.65
N GLU A 192 -14.90 12.95 1.75
CA GLU A 192 -16.15 12.94 2.51
C GLU A 192 -17.33 13.53 1.71
N GLU A 193 -17.06 14.47 0.81
CA GLU A 193 -18.04 15.06 -0.12
C GLU A 193 -18.52 14.08 -1.21
N LEU A 194 -17.77 13.00 -1.48
CA LEU A 194 -18.08 12.05 -2.55
C LEU A 194 -19.14 11.04 -2.10
N THR A 195 -20.02 10.67 -3.04
CA THR A 195 -20.91 9.52 -2.86
C THR A 195 -20.11 8.22 -2.81
N CYS A 196 -20.73 7.14 -2.32
CA CYS A 196 -20.07 5.85 -2.27
C CYS A 196 -19.52 5.38 -3.63
N ALA A 197 -20.30 5.55 -4.69
CA ALA A 197 -19.89 5.18 -6.04
C ALA A 197 -18.73 6.04 -6.55
N ASP A 198 -18.73 7.34 -6.21
CA ASP A 198 -17.72 8.30 -6.64
C ASP A 198 -16.39 8.17 -5.88
N ARG A 199 -16.38 7.50 -4.72
CA ARG A 199 -15.16 7.18 -3.96
C ARG A 199 -14.31 6.09 -4.61
N ALA A 200 -14.94 5.17 -5.36
CA ALA A 200 -14.28 3.98 -5.89
C ALA A 200 -13.02 4.25 -6.75
N PRO A 201 -12.97 5.26 -7.64
CA PRO A 201 -11.74 5.60 -8.35
C PRO A 201 -10.59 6.05 -7.44
N MET A 202 -10.89 6.84 -6.40
CA MET A 202 -9.90 7.30 -5.43
C MET A 202 -9.41 6.15 -4.54
N GLU A 203 -10.31 5.27 -4.10
CA GLU A 203 -9.96 4.05 -3.37
C GLU A 203 -9.07 3.12 -4.19
N ARG A 204 -9.42 2.84 -5.45
CA ARG A 204 -8.57 2.01 -6.35
C ARG A 204 -7.18 2.60 -6.50
N ARG A 205 -7.08 3.93 -6.65
CA ARG A 205 -5.79 4.62 -6.75
C ARG A 205 -4.99 4.53 -5.45
N TYR A 206 -5.63 4.73 -4.29
CA TYR A 206 -5.00 4.56 -2.98
C TYR A 206 -4.38 3.18 -2.83
N TRP A 207 -5.15 2.13 -3.14
CA TRP A 207 -4.65 0.76 -3.03
C TRP A 207 -3.55 0.46 -4.05
N LEU A 208 -3.67 0.90 -5.30
CA LEU A 208 -2.62 0.74 -6.31
C LEU A 208 -1.28 1.35 -5.84
N LEU A 209 -1.32 2.59 -5.36
CA LEU A 209 -0.12 3.30 -4.93
C LEU A 209 0.43 2.78 -3.59
N GLY A 210 -0.45 2.31 -2.71
CA GLY A 210 -0.15 1.76 -1.39
C GLY A 210 0.33 0.31 -1.38
N TRP A 211 0.43 -0.37 -2.53
CA TRP A 211 0.84 -1.77 -2.59
C TRP A 211 2.28 -1.93 -2.05
N PRO A 212 2.57 -2.78 -1.03
CA PRO A 212 3.94 -2.91 -0.52
C PRO A 212 4.93 -3.49 -1.54
N ARG A 213 4.54 -4.59 -2.19
CA ARG A 213 5.32 -5.31 -3.20
C ARG A 213 4.49 -5.44 -4.48
N LEU A 214 4.77 -4.64 -5.48
CA LEU A 214 4.03 -4.63 -6.75
C LEU A 214 4.14 -5.98 -7.48
N ALA A 215 5.23 -6.74 -7.24
CA ALA A 215 5.41 -8.07 -7.79
C ALA A 215 4.73 -9.19 -6.99
N ALA A 216 4.10 -8.89 -5.85
CA ALA A 216 3.37 -9.88 -5.06
C ALA A 216 2.04 -10.24 -5.75
N PRO A 217 1.48 -11.45 -5.50
CA PRO A 217 0.23 -11.87 -6.13
C PRO A 217 -1.00 -11.07 -5.69
N ALA A 218 -0.88 -10.29 -4.61
CA ALA A 218 -1.96 -9.46 -4.08
C ALA A 218 -1.41 -8.29 -3.23
N ASN A 219 -2.27 -7.31 -2.98
CA ASN A 219 -1.95 -6.16 -2.14
C ASN A 219 -2.10 -6.47 -0.65
N GLU A 220 -0.96 -6.79 -0.02
CA GLU A 220 -0.89 -7.10 1.41
C GLU A 220 -1.42 -5.97 2.31
N TRP A 221 -1.26 -4.70 1.92
CA TRP A 221 -1.78 -3.57 2.70
C TRP A 221 -3.31 -3.52 2.65
N ARG A 222 -3.90 -3.77 1.47
CA ARG A 222 -5.36 -3.85 1.32
C ARG A 222 -5.94 -5.04 2.10
N ASN A 223 -5.27 -6.19 2.07
CA ASN A 223 -5.67 -7.37 2.85
C ASN A 223 -5.59 -7.12 4.37
N GLU A 224 -4.55 -6.42 4.82
CA GLU A 224 -4.43 -5.99 6.21
C GLU A 224 -5.56 -5.02 6.59
N PHE A 225 -5.89 -4.05 5.73
CA PHE A 225 -7.00 -3.14 6.00
C PHE A 225 -8.34 -3.86 6.19
N PHE A 226 -8.65 -4.84 5.35
CA PHE A 226 -9.87 -5.64 5.55
C PHE A 226 -9.77 -6.59 6.74
N THR A 227 -8.57 -7.06 7.09
CA THR A 227 -8.33 -7.76 8.36
C THR A 227 -8.65 -6.86 9.56
N ARG A 228 -8.24 -5.59 9.52
CA ARG A 228 -8.57 -4.60 10.55
C ARG A 228 -10.06 -4.29 10.60
N ARG A 229 -10.78 -4.31 9.46
CA ARG A 229 -12.25 -4.21 9.42
C ARG A 229 -12.93 -5.40 10.12
N VAL A 230 -12.47 -6.63 9.86
CA VAL A 230 -12.94 -7.83 10.58
C VAL A 230 -12.71 -7.69 12.09
N GLN A 231 -11.51 -7.25 12.48
CA GLN A 231 -11.15 -7.04 13.88
C GLN A 231 -11.98 -5.93 14.54
N ALA A 232 -12.22 -4.80 13.85
CA ALA A 232 -13.05 -3.72 14.34
C ALA A 232 -14.50 -4.18 14.57
N TRP A 233 -15.07 -4.93 13.62
CA TRP A 233 -16.41 -5.49 13.74
C TRP A 233 -16.53 -6.42 14.97
N LEU A 234 -15.51 -7.24 15.20
CA LEU A 234 -15.46 -8.14 16.35
C LEU A 234 -15.24 -7.40 17.68
N ALA A 235 -14.36 -6.42 17.69
CA ALA A 235 -14.00 -5.65 18.88
C ALA A 235 -15.14 -4.73 19.35
N GLU A 236 -15.90 -4.14 18.43
CA GLU A 236 -17.11 -3.37 18.75
C GLU A 236 -18.13 -4.19 19.56
N ARG A 237 -18.12 -5.51 19.35
CA ARG A 237 -19.05 -6.46 19.97
C ARG A 237 -18.43 -7.19 21.16
N SER A 238 -17.19 -6.89 21.55
CA SER A 238 -16.46 -7.73 22.51
C SER A 238 -15.71 -6.90 23.54
N ARG A 239 -15.27 -7.54 24.62
CA ARG A 239 -14.21 -6.93 25.44
C ARG A 239 -12.89 -7.00 24.67
N THR A 240 -12.05 -5.99 24.81
CA THR A 240 -10.71 -5.97 24.23
C THR A 240 -9.66 -6.04 25.36
N PRO A 241 -8.37 -6.23 25.01
CA PRO A 241 -7.30 -6.15 25.99
C PRO A 241 -7.13 -4.75 26.58
N HIS A 242 -7.60 -3.69 25.91
CA HIS A 242 -7.69 -2.37 26.51
C HIS A 242 -8.79 -2.34 27.60
N ASN A 243 -8.57 -1.56 28.65
CA ASN A 243 -9.57 -1.31 29.69
C ASN A 243 -10.59 -0.20 29.32
N LEU A 244 -10.56 0.27 28.07
CA LEU A 244 -11.46 1.29 27.56
C LEU A 244 -12.60 0.64 26.77
N SER A 245 -13.80 1.22 26.84
CA SER A 245 -14.90 0.81 25.95
C SER A 245 -14.51 1.06 24.49
N TRP A 246 -14.93 0.17 23.59
CA TRP A 246 -14.78 0.38 22.16
C TRP A 246 -15.52 1.65 21.72
N GLY A 247 -14.94 2.38 20.78
CA GLY A 247 -15.47 3.63 20.25
C GLY A 247 -14.76 4.00 18.94
N LYS A 248 -15.20 5.09 18.31
CA LYS A 248 -14.66 5.55 17.03
C LYS A 248 -13.13 5.78 17.07
N ASP A 249 -12.62 6.23 18.22
CA ASP A 249 -11.19 6.45 18.43
C ASP A 249 -10.39 5.13 18.46
N ALA A 250 -10.95 4.06 19.05
CA ALA A 250 -10.36 2.73 19.02
C ALA A 250 -10.41 2.11 17.61
N GLU A 251 -11.52 2.32 16.89
CA GLU A 251 -11.65 1.88 15.50
C GLU A 251 -10.64 2.60 14.59
N GLU A 252 -10.52 3.93 14.70
CA GLU A 252 -9.54 4.70 13.93
C GLU A 252 -8.10 4.26 14.26
N LEU A 253 -7.76 4.07 15.54
CA LEU A 253 -6.45 3.55 15.96
C LEU A 253 -6.16 2.20 15.28
N LEU A 254 -7.11 1.26 15.33
CA LEU A 254 -6.98 -0.06 14.72
C LEU A 254 -6.82 0.04 13.19
N LEU A 255 -7.67 0.80 12.51
CA LEU A 255 -7.63 0.91 11.04
C LEU A 255 -6.32 1.54 10.57
N ARG A 256 -5.78 2.53 11.29
CA ARG A 256 -4.55 3.24 10.92
C ARG A 256 -3.28 2.47 11.26
N TYR A 257 -3.20 1.84 12.43
CA TYR A 257 -1.93 1.32 12.96
C TYR A 257 -1.92 -0.20 13.20
N GLY A 258 -3.08 -0.84 13.24
CA GLY A 258 -3.23 -2.29 13.33
C GLY A 258 -3.57 -2.78 14.73
N TRP A 259 -3.70 -4.10 14.86
CA TRP A 259 -3.98 -4.74 16.14
C TRP A 259 -2.67 -5.04 16.87
N PRO A 260 -2.52 -4.62 18.14
CA PRO A 260 -1.31 -4.90 18.89
C PRO A 260 -1.09 -6.40 19.11
N ASN A 261 0.15 -6.85 18.93
CA ASN A 261 0.52 -8.26 19.07
C ASN A 261 1.17 -8.58 20.43
N VAL A 262 1.54 -7.56 21.19
CA VAL A 262 2.06 -7.66 22.55
C VAL A 262 1.40 -6.59 23.41
N TRP A 263 1.19 -6.89 24.68
CA TRP A 263 0.42 -6.07 25.60
C TRP A 263 1.11 -6.01 26.96
N GLY A 264 1.11 -4.84 27.59
CA GLY A 264 1.64 -4.62 28.92
C GLY A 264 0.75 -3.72 29.76
N ARG A 265 0.99 -3.73 31.08
CA ARG A 265 0.34 -2.84 32.05
C ARG A 265 1.32 -1.76 32.47
N VAL A 266 0.81 -0.54 32.56
CA VAL A 266 1.56 0.60 33.06
C VAL A 266 0.90 1.18 34.30
N GLU A 267 1.74 1.47 35.29
CA GLU A 267 1.30 2.14 36.51
C GLU A 267 1.01 3.60 36.20
N GLN A 268 -0.15 4.09 36.63
CA GLN A 268 -0.55 5.47 36.37
C GLN A 268 0.21 6.38 37.36
N ILE A 269 1.27 7.04 36.89
CA ILE A 269 2.04 7.99 37.71
C ILE A 269 1.14 9.21 38.01
N GLY A 270 0.68 9.36 39.26
CA GLY A 270 0.09 10.60 39.77
C GLY A 270 -1.41 10.61 40.12
N GLY A 271 -2.07 9.47 40.30
CA GLY A 271 -3.47 9.42 40.77
C GLY A 271 -3.59 8.93 42.22
N THR A 272 -4.17 9.75 43.10
CA THR A 272 -4.52 9.41 44.50
C THR A 272 -5.40 8.15 44.54
N TYR A 273 -4.88 7.05 45.08
CA TYR A 273 -5.59 5.86 45.60
C TYR A 273 -7.00 5.55 45.05
N ALA A 274 -7.19 5.51 43.74
CA ALA A 274 -8.36 4.89 43.15
C ALA A 274 -7.98 3.45 42.80
N ALA A 275 -8.64 2.48 43.44
CA ALA A 275 -8.58 1.06 43.12
C ALA A 275 -9.16 0.78 41.71
N GLY A 276 -8.50 1.29 40.67
CA GLY A 276 -8.85 1.10 39.26
C GLY A 276 -8.01 0.00 38.62
N GLU A 277 -8.56 -0.65 37.58
CA GLU A 277 -7.78 -1.53 36.72
C GLU A 277 -6.64 -0.72 36.04
N PRO A 278 -5.39 -1.24 36.01
CA PRO A 278 -4.25 -0.52 35.44
C PRO A 278 -4.45 -0.22 33.95
N SER A 279 -3.81 0.86 33.47
CA SER A 279 -3.81 1.17 32.04
C SER A 279 -3.02 0.13 31.27
N VAL A 280 -3.45 -0.13 30.04
CA VAL A 280 -2.86 -1.15 29.15
C VAL A 280 -2.27 -0.46 27.93
N ILE A 281 -1.02 -0.77 27.63
CA ILE A 281 -0.34 -0.40 26.38
C ILE A 281 -0.32 -1.62 25.47
N GLY A 282 -0.62 -1.39 24.19
CA GLY A 282 -0.43 -2.36 23.13
C GLY A 282 0.79 -1.96 22.30
N HIS A 283 1.61 -2.93 21.95
CA HIS A 283 2.74 -2.77 21.03
C HIS A 283 2.34 -3.33 19.67
N ASP A 284 2.39 -2.47 18.66
CA ASP A 284 2.07 -2.84 17.29
C ASP A 284 3.21 -3.66 16.67
N PRO A 285 2.91 -4.52 15.68
CA PRO A 285 3.94 -5.18 14.90
C PRO A 285 4.96 -4.18 14.30
N SER A 286 6.24 -4.44 14.52
CA SER A 286 7.36 -3.67 13.98
C SER A 286 8.36 -4.58 13.25
N PRO A 287 9.14 -4.04 12.30
CA PRO A 287 9.04 -2.69 11.73
C PRO A 287 7.79 -2.54 10.86
N SER A 288 7.21 -1.33 10.85
CA SER A 288 6.07 -0.94 10.01
C SER A 288 6.43 0.24 9.13
N PHE A 289 5.70 0.44 8.04
CA PHE A 289 5.97 1.47 7.02
C PHE A 289 4.70 2.19 6.57
N ALA A 290 4.85 3.44 6.12
CA ALA A 290 3.77 4.25 5.58
C ALA A 290 3.71 4.08 4.04
N PHE A 291 2.95 3.09 3.55
CA PHE A 291 2.98 2.74 2.12
C PHE A 291 2.15 3.66 1.21
N ALA A 292 1.20 4.42 1.74
CA ALA A 292 0.32 5.26 0.94
C ALA A 292 0.95 6.64 0.67
N PRO A 293 1.25 6.99 -0.60
CA PRO A 293 1.84 8.29 -0.94
C PRO A 293 0.75 9.36 -0.94
N GLN A 294 0.77 10.24 0.05
CA GLN A 294 -0.30 11.19 0.34
C GLN A 294 -0.49 12.23 -0.79
N GLU A 295 0.61 12.77 -1.32
CA GLU A 295 0.56 13.82 -2.36
C GLU A 295 0.07 13.30 -3.73
N ALA A 296 0.50 12.08 -4.13
CA ALA A 296 0.19 11.51 -5.44
C ALA A 296 -1.26 10.99 -5.58
N LEU A 297 -2.01 10.98 -4.48
CA LEU A 297 -3.38 10.48 -4.44
C LEU A 297 -4.37 11.40 -5.17
N LEU A 298 -4.23 12.71 -4.99
CA LEU A 298 -5.22 13.69 -5.47
C LEU A 298 -5.02 14.14 -6.93
N ASP A 299 -3.80 14.05 -7.45
CA ASP A 299 -3.51 14.38 -8.84
C ASP A 299 -3.45 13.12 -9.70
N SER A 300 -4.56 12.81 -10.38
CA SER A 300 -4.65 11.67 -11.31
C SER A 300 -3.69 11.77 -12.51
N LEU A 301 -3.21 12.98 -12.79
CA LEU A 301 -2.25 13.30 -13.83
C LEU A 301 -0.81 13.33 -13.30
N ALA A 302 -0.58 13.12 -12.00
CA ALA A 302 0.76 13.10 -11.45
C ALA A 302 1.62 12.05 -12.16
N SER A 303 2.87 12.41 -12.36
CA SER A 303 3.96 11.51 -12.73
C SER A 303 5.15 11.79 -11.84
N GLY A 304 5.90 10.76 -11.50
CA GLY A 304 7.04 10.90 -10.59
C GLY A 304 7.67 9.57 -10.25
N GLY A 305 8.84 9.64 -9.61
CA GLY A 305 9.55 8.49 -9.07
C GLY A 305 9.13 8.16 -7.64
N ASP A 306 9.91 7.26 -7.00
CA ASP A 306 9.67 6.79 -5.63
C ASP A 306 9.77 7.88 -4.55
N ASP A 307 10.30 9.05 -4.87
CA ASP A 307 10.41 10.21 -3.97
C ASP A 307 9.05 10.65 -3.39
N GLY A 308 7.94 10.32 -4.06
CA GLY A 308 6.58 10.57 -3.55
C GLY A 308 6.15 9.65 -2.39
N TRP A 309 6.95 8.64 -2.03
CA TRP A 309 6.69 7.71 -0.94
C TRP A 309 7.66 7.93 0.24
N ASP A 310 7.23 8.64 1.29
CA ASP A 310 7.96 8.65 2.56
C ASP A 310 7.57 7.44 3.44
N LEU A 311 8.17 6.29 3.11
CA LEU A 311 7.89 5.01 3.77
C LEU A 311 8.27 4.97 5.24
N ARG A 312 9.20 5.84 5.67
CA ARG A 312 9.72 5.88 7.04
C ARG A 312 9.11 7.00 7.88
N SER A 313 8.21 7.80 7.30
CA SER A 313 7.52 8.89 8.01
C SER A 313 6.91 8.43 9.32
N ARG A 314 7.44 8.88 10.46
CA ARG A 314 6.89 8.54 11.79
C ARG A 314 5.45 9.03 11.97
N TYR A 315 5.08 10.09 11.25
CA TYR A 315 3.78 10.74 11.30
C TYR A 315 2.85 10.33 10.15
N GLY A 316 3.18 9.26 9.41
CA GLY A 316 2.31 8.77 8.35
C GLY A 316 0.90 8.46 8.87
N GLU A 317 -0.13 8.84 8.11
CA GLU A 317 -1.53 8.67 8.51
C GLU A 317 -1.87 7.23 8.86
N SER A 318 -1.23 6.25 8.22
CA SER A 318 -1.34 4.84 8.55
C SER A 318 -0.01 4.13 8.39
N ARG A 319 0.14 3.01 9.11
CA ARG A 319 1.32 2.15 9.03
C ARG A 319 0.93 0.68 8.98
N PHE A 320 1.79 -0.08 8.30
CA PHE A 320 1.65 -1.51 8.14
C PHE A 320 3.00 -2.21 8.25
N ALA A 321 3.04 -3.33 8.98
CA ALA A 321 4.19 -4.23 9.06
C ALA A 321 3.92 -5.48 8.19
N PRO A 322 4.47 -5.55 6.96
CA PRO A 322 4.26 -6.71 6.11
C PRO A 322 4.96 -7.95 6.67
N ILE A 323 4.32 -9.11 6.54
CA ILE A 323 4.82 -10.39 7.07
C ILE A 323 6.23 -10.71 6.53
N HIS A 324 6.46 -10.42 5.25
CA HIS A 324 7.69 -10.77 4.53
C HIS A 324 8.66 -9.60 4.32
N VAL A 325 8.39 -8.41 4.86
CA VAL A 325 9.24 -7.23 4.69
C VAL A 325 9.64 -6.68 6.05
N ARG A 326 10.92 -6.83 6.38
CA ARG A 326 11.57 -6.31 7.59
C ARG A 326 12.37 -5.05 7.31
N ARG A 327 12.79 -4.81 6.07
CA ARG A 327 13.58 -3.64 5.71
C ARG A 327 13.23 -3.21 4.31
N ILE A 328 13.10 -1.89 4.12
CA ILE A 328 12.98 -1.29 2.79
C ILE A 328 14.25 -0.49 2.49
N ALA A 329 14.81 -0.77 1.32
CA ALA A 329 16.02 -0.15 0.81
C ALA A 329 15.74 0.54 -0.54
N PRO A 330 16.44 1.64 -0.85
CA PRO A 330 16.39 2.22 -2.19
C PRO A 330 17.14 1.31 -3.18
N ILE A 331 16.77 1.41 -4.45
CA ILE A 331 17.54 0.85 -5.57
C ILE A 331 17.79 1.93 -6.61
N SER A 332 19.00 2.00 -7.16
CA SER A 332 19.29 2.87 -8.29
C SER A 332 18.69 2.24 -9.53
N ALA A 333 17.62 2.82 -10.06
CA ALA A 333 16.97 2.29 -11.25
C ALA A 333 16.42 3.37 -12.18
N GLN A 334 16.51 3.09 -13.46
CA GLN A 334 15.92 3.86 -14.54
C GLN A 334 14.80 3.03 -15.17
N LEU A 335 13.64 3.65 -15.39
CA LEU A 335 12.46 3.04 -15.99
C LEU A 335 12.03 3.90 -17.19
N ALA A 336 11.75 3.26 -18.33
CA ALA A 336 11.34 3.97 -19.55
C ALA A 336 10.35 3.13 -20.37
N ARG A 337 9.42 3.78 -21.07
CA ARG A 337 8.42 3.16 -21.95
C ARG A 337 8.69 3.45 -23.41
N PHE A 338 8.48 2.43 -24.24
CA PHE A 338 8.61 2.47 -25.69
C PHE A 338 7.38 1.83 -26.33
N ARG A 339 6.77 2.49 -27.32
CA ARG A 339 5.58 1.96 -28.02
C ARG A 339 5.96 0.83 -28.98
N ARG A 340 5.12 -0.19 -29.06
CA ARG A 340 5.30 -1.38 -29.92
C ARG A 340 3.96 -1.70 -30.59
N GLY A 341 3.58 -0.88 -31.57
CA GLY A 341 2.28 -0.99 -32.23
C GLY A 341 1.13 -0.85 -31.24
N ASP A 342 0.41 -1.95 -31.01
CA ASP A 342 -0.70 -2.10 -30.08
C ASP A 342 -0.29 -2.36 -28.62
N SER A 343 1.01 -2.36 -28.33
CA SER A 343 1.56 -2.73 -27.03
C SER A 343 2.62 -1.73 -26.58
N VAL A 344 3.02 -1.81 -25.31
CA VAL A 344 4.08 -0.97 -24.72
C VAL A 344 5.17 -1.86 -24.17
N LEU A 345 6.42 -1.55 -24.51
CA LEU A 345 7.60 -2.14 -23.90
C LEU A 345 8.10 -1.22 -22.78
N VAL A 346 8.10 -1.73 -21.56
CA VAL A 346 8.73 -1.09 -20.41
C VAL A 346 10.12 -1.69 -20.25
N VAL A 347 11.14 -0.85 -20.14
CA VAL A 347 12.51 -1.29 -19.87
C VAL A 347 12.99 -0.77 -18.53
N ALA A 348 13.88 -1.52 -17.89
CA ALA A 348 14.52 -1.14 -16.65
C ALA A 348 16.02 -1.42 -16.69
N ALA A 349 16.79 -0.51 -16.13
CA ALA A 349 18.20 -0.71 -15.79
C ALA A 349 18.38 -0.42 -14.31
N TYR A 350 19.00 -1.32 -13.56
CA TYR A 350 19.07 -1.23 -12.10
C TYR A 350 20.41 -1.67 -11.53
N ALA A 351 20.72 -1.15 -10.36
CA ALA A 351 21.81 -1.56 -9.51
C ALA A 351 21.38 -1.47 -8.04
N THR A 352 21.59 -2.55 -7.29
CA THR A 352 21.48 -2.56 -5.83
C THR A 352 22.86 -2.75 -5.21
N ALA A 353 23.24 -1.80 -4.35
CA ALA A 353 24.44 -1.88 -3.52
C ALA A 353 24.11 -2.30 -2.08
N ASP A 354 22.88 -2.80 -1.85
CA ASP A 354 22.47 -3.13 -0.49
C ASP A 354 23.09 -4.46 -0.02
N ASP A 355 24.06 -4.34 0.89
CA ASP A 355 24.81 -5.46 1.43
C ASP A 355 23.94 -6.40 2.30
N SER A 356 22.74 -5.98 2.70
CA SER A 356 21.81 -6.84 3.45
C SER A 356 21.04 -7.83 2.57
N LEU A 357 21.19 -7.77 1.25
CA LEU A 357 20.67 -8.78 0.34
C LEU A 357 21.64 -9.97 0.34
N ALA A 358 21.31 -11.09 0.97
CA ALA A 358 22.04 -12.35 0.89
C ALA A 358 21.71 -13.13 -0.39
N HIS A 359 20.42 -13.32 -0.67
CA HIS A 359 19.91 -14.10 -1.81
C HIS A 359 18.88 -13.28 -2.60
N PRO A 360 19.32 -12.23 -3.31
CA PRO A 360 18.41 -11.34 -4.01
C PRO A 360 17.63 -12.09 -5.10
N ILE A 361 16.33 -11.86 -5.18
CA ILE A 361 15.46 -12.27 -6.27
C ILE A 361 14.88 -11.01 -6.88
N ARG A 362 15.22 -10.74 -8.14
CA ARG A 362 14.72 -9.58 -8.86
C ARG A 362 13.40 -9.87 -9.57
N ARG A 363 12.51 -8.89 -9.58
CA ARG A 363 11.23 -8.85 -10.31
C ARG A 363 11.01 -7.46 -10.92
N LEU A 364 10.48 -7.42 -12.14
CA LEU A 364 9.89 -6.21 -12.71
C LEU A 364 8.37 -6.38 -12.71
N ALA A 365 7.66 -5.40 -12.17
CA ALA A 365 6.21 -5.43 -12.11
C ALA A 365 5.64 -4.14 -12.69
N ALA A 366 4.53 -4.27 -13.37
CA ALA A 366 3.77 -3.15 -13.90
C ALA A 366 2.30 -3.35 -13.61
N ALA A 367 1.64 -2.29 -13.17
CA ALA A 367 0.21 -2.24 -12.96
C ALA A 367 -0.45 -1.30 -13.97
N LEU A 368 -1.49 -1.84 -14.59
CA LEU A 368 -2.43 -1.20 -15.48
C LEU A 368 -3.67 -0.79 -14.65
N ASP A 369 -4.66 -0.13 -15.26
CA ASP A 369 -5.84 0.35 -14.54
C ASP A 369 -6.70 -0.79 -13.93
N ASP A 370 -6.72 -1.97 -14.56
CA ASP A 370 -7.56 -3.12 -14.21
C ASP A 370 -6.78 -4.45 -14.04
N GLN A 371 -5.49 -4.46 -14.35
CA GLN A 371 -4.64 -5.65 -14.34
C GLN A 371 -3.26 -5.36 -13.78
N HIS A 372 -2.62 -6.37 -13.21
CA HIS A 372 -1.21 -6.32 -12.84
C HIS A 372 -0.46 -7.40 -13.61
N THR A 373 0.66 -7.01 -14.23
CA THR A 373 1.52 -7.92 -14.98
C THR A 373 2.89 -7.91 -14.32
N VAL A 374 3.34 -9.10 -13.93
CA VAL A 374 4.68 -9.31 -13.37
C VAL A 374 5.49 -10.07 -14.39
N VAL A 375 6.64 -9.52 -14.79
CA VAL A 375 7.59 -10.22 -15.66
C VAL A 375 8.98 -10.08 -15.08
N GLY A 376 9.69 -11.19 -15.06
CA GLY A 376 11.12 -11.19 -14.79
C GLY A 376 11.54 -12.60 -14.46
N PRO A 377 12.53 -13.17 -15.16
CA PRO A 377 13.15 -14.38 -14.65
C PRO A 377 13.66 -14.10 -13.23
N PRO A 378 13.52 -15.05 -12.29
CA PRO A 378 14.23 -14.96 -11.02
C PRO A 378 15.71 -15.06 -11.35
N ASP A 379 16.44 -13.95 -11.32
CA ASP A 379 17.89 -13.97 -11.27
C ASP A 379 18.40 -13.27 -10.02
N SER A 380 19.60 -13.67 -9.62
CA SER A 380 20.31 -13.18 -8.44
C SER A 380 21.22 -12.00 -8.74
N LEU A 381 20.99 -11.34 -9.88
CA LEU A 381 21.83 -10.23 -10.32
C LEU A 381 21.54 -8.99 -9.47
N ARG A 382 22.62 -8.40 -8.93
CA ARG A 382 22.57 -7.10 -8.25
C ARG A 382 22.55 -5.92 -9.21
N VAL A 383 23.01 -6.15 -10.43
CA VAL A 383 23.06 -5.14 -11.50
C VAL A 383 22.56 -5.81 -12.77
N GLY A 384 21.70 -5.12 -13.52
CA GLY A 384 21.26 -5.65 -14.79
C GLY A 384 20.22 -4.80 -15.48
N THR A 385 19.69 -5.35 -16.56
CA THR A 385 18.60 -4.77 -17.34
C THR A 385 17.47 -5.78 -17.47
N THR A 386 16.29 -5.32 -17.85
CA THR A 386 15.13 -6.17 -18.19
C THR A 386 14.13 -5.38 -18.99
N ALA A 387 13.24 -6.09 -19.67
CA ALA A 387 12.12 -5.51 -20.37
C ALA A 387 10.83 -6.30 -20.11
N LEU A 388 9.70 -5.62 -20.20
CA LEU A 388 8.37 -6.16 -19.99
C LEU A 388 7.44 -5.59 -21.05
N ARG A 389 6.86 -6.46 -21.88
CA ARG A 389 5.86 -6.08 -22.89
C ARG A 389 4.46 -6.16 -22.30
N LEU A 390 3.72 -5.06 -22.38
CA LEU A 390 2.39 -4.88 -21.82
C LEU A 390 1.38 -4.60 -22.95
N PRO A 391 0.12 -5.00 -22.79
CA PRO A 391 -0.93 -4.74 -23.78
C PRO A 391 -1.27 -3.24 -23.91
N SER A 392 -0.96 -2.41 -22.90
CA SER A 392 -1.16 -0.97 -22.95
C SER A 392 -0.21 -0.25 -21.98
N ALA A 393 -0.26 1.09 -21.96
CA ALA A 393 0.60 1.90 -21.11
C ALA A 393 0.26 1.69 -19.62
N PRO A 394 1.25 1.33 -18.76
CA PRO A 394 1.00 1.14 -17.34
C PRO A 394 0.79 2.47 -16.63
N ARG A 395 0.09 2.44 -15.50
CA ARG A 395 0.01 3.57 -14.55
C ARG A 395 1.18 3.58 -13.60
N LEU A 396 1.56 2.41 -13.08
CA LEU A 396 2.62 2.27 -12.11
C LEU A 396 3.56 1.16 -12.56
N VAL A 397 4.85 1.43 -12.57
CA VAL A 397 5.89 0.41 -12.78
C VAL A 397 6.79 0.40 -11.57
N GLY A 398 7.23 -0.78 -11.16
CA GLY A 398 8.18 -0.97 -10.09
C GLY A 398 9.21 -2.02 -10.44
N ILE A 399 10.48 -1.73 -10.19
CA ILE A 399 11.50 -2.75 -10.10
C ILE A 399 11.76 -3.09 -8.63
N GLU A 400 11.74 -4.37 -8.32
CA GLU A 400 11.82 -4.88 -6.95
C GLU A 400 12.90 -5.96 -6.88
N VAL A 401 13.76 -5.88 -5.88
CA VAL A 401 14.72 -6.91 -5.51
C VAL A 401 14.41 -7.33 -4.09
N THR A 402 13.96 -8.57 -3.92
CA THR A 402 13.54 -9.10 -2.63
C THR A 402 14.54 -10.13 -2.11
N ASP A 403 14.68 -10.20 -0.79
CA ASP A 403 15.37 -11.30 -0.13
C ASP A 403 14.50 -11.79 1.02
N THR A 404 14.03 -13.03 0.92
CA THR A 404 13.18 -13.66 1.93
C THR A 404 13.95 -14.06 3.19
N THR A 405 15.27 -14.24 3.11
CA THR A 405 16.15 -14.59 4.24
C THR A 405 16.28 -13.41 5.18
N THR A 406 16.56 -12.23 4.63
CA THR A 406 16.75 -11.00 5.43
C THR A 406 15.47 -10.18 5.56
N GLY A 407 14.43 -10.50 4.80
CA GLY A 407 13.20 -9.71 4.72
C GLY A 407 13.42 -8.34 4.05
N THR A 408 14.47 -8.20 3.24
CA THR A 408 14.78 -6.92 2.58
C THR A 408 13.98 -6.79 1.28
N LEU A 409 13.32 -5.64 1.10
CA LEU A 409 12.71 -5.20 -0.14
C LEU A 409 13.46 -3.96 -0.63
N ALA A 410 14.29 -4.12 -1.66
CA ALA A 410 14.83 -2.98 -2.39
C ALA A 410 13.89 -2.66 -3.57
N ARG A 411 13.38 -1.42 -3.66
CA ARG A 411 12.43 -1.07 -4.72
C ARG A 411 12.62 0.35 -5.24
N ARG A 412 12.20 0.55 -6.49
CA ARG A 412 11.98 1.86 -7.12
C ARG A 412 10.74 1.81 -7.98
N ARG A 413 9.86 2.80 -7.84
CA ARG A 413 8.65 2.95 -8.66
C ARG A 413 8.69 4.19 -9.53
N MET A 414 7.85 4.14 -10.56
CA MET A 414 7.56 5.25 -11.43
C MET A 414 6.06 5.27 -11.73
N LEU A 415 5.42 6.38 -11.39
CA LEU A 415 4.06 6.71 -11.77
C LEU A 415 4.08 7.39 -13.14
N PHE A 416 3.34 6.83 -14.07
CA PHE A 416 3.21 7.33 -15.42
C PHE A 416 1.88 8.03 -15.63
N ARG A 417 1.92 9.10 -16.42
CA ARG A 417 0.71 9.76 -16.90
C ARG A 417 -0.02 8.81 -17.87
N PRO A 418 -1.36 8.74 -17.80
CA PRO A 418 -2.15 8.06 -18.81
C PRO A 418 -1.90 8.74 -20.17
N ASP A 419 -1.83 7.93 -21.22
CA ASP A 419 -1.70 8.44 -22.58
C ASP A 419 -3.03 9.13 -22.96
N THR A 420 -3.00 10.44 -23.20
CA THR A 420 -4.21 11.21 -23.53
C THR A 420 -4.60 11.07 -25.00
N GLY A 421 -3.82 10.35 -25.82
CA GLY A 421 -4.06 10.24 -27.25
C GLY A 421 -4.02 11.58 -27.98
N GLY A 422 -4.18 11.56 -29.29
CA GLY A 422 -4.48 12.77 -30.08
C GLY A 422 -3.28 13.55 -30.65
N VAL A 423 -2.05 13.07 -30.51
CA VAL A 423 -0.89 13.67 -31.21
C VAL A 423 -0.38 12.74 -32.29
N ARG A 424 -0.26 13.25 -33.52
CA ARG A 424 0.25 12.51 -34.69
C ARG A 424 1.67 11.99 -34.44
N VAL A 425 2.54 12.89 -34.00
CA VAL A 425 3.94 12.57 -33.66
C VAL A 425 4.06 12.41 -32.15
N ALA A 426 4.75 11.36 -31.71
CA ALA A 426 4.97 11.10 -30.29
C ALA A 426 6.41 10.67 -30.01
N LEU A 427 6.83 10.86 -28.76
CA LEU A 427 8.15 10.47 -28.26
C LEU A 427 8.02 9.34 -27.25
N SER A 428 9.03 8.47 -27.19
CA SER A 428 9.23 7.57 -26.05
C SER A 428 9.66 8.34 -24.80
N ASP A 429 9.70 7.64 -23.66
CA ASP A 429 10.50 8.13 -22.53
C ASP A 429 12.00 8.11 -22.91
N LEU A 430 12.82 8.91 -22.23
CA LEU A 430 14.26 8.95 -22.45
C LEU A 430 14.96 7.76 -21.78
N LEU A 431 15.93 7.15 -22.47
CA LEU A 431 16.82 6.15 -21.89
C LEU A 431 18.27 6.64 -21.89
N LEU A 432 18.80 6.86 -20.69
CA LEU A 432 20.18 7.25 -20.44
C LEU A 432 21.08 6.02 -20.43
N TYR A 433 22.19 6.08 -21.16
CA TYR A 433 23.12 4.98 -21.32
C TYR A 433 24.57 5.47 -21.36
N ARG A 434 25.51 4.55 -21.13
CA ARG A 434 26.95 4.81 -21.26
C ARG A 434 27.34 4.78 -22.75
N PRO A 435 27.73 5.91 -23.36
CA PRO A 435 28.06 5.94 -24.78
C PRO A 435 29.36 5.17 -25.05
N GLY A 436 29.44 4.57 -26.24
CA GLY A 436 30.64 3.91 -26.75
C GLY A 436 31.31 4.76 -27.82
N ALA A 437 32.13 4.15 -28.67
CA ALA A 437 32.68 4.84 -29.85
C ALA A 437 31.57 5.35 -30.79
N GLU A 438 30.49 4.57 -30.92
CA GLU A 438 29.30 4.95 -31.69
C GLU A 438 28.04 5.05 -30.80
N PRO A 439 27.10 5.97 -31.14
CA PRO A 439 25.78 6.04 -30.52
C PRO A 439 25.01 4.72 -30.67
N ALA A 440 24.10 4.42 -29.74
CA ALA A 440 23.26 3.23 -29.82
C ALA A 440 22.31 3.28 -31.04
N PRO A 441 22.44 2.38 -32.03
CA PRO A 441 21.59 2.41 -33.23
C PRO A 441 20.14 1.96 -32.95
N VAL A 442 19.95 1.12 -31.93
CA VAL A 442 18.65 0.52 -31.57
C VAL A 442 18.47 0.41 -30.06
N LEU A 443 17.23 0.26 -29.60
CA LEU A 443 16.89 0.18 -28.18
C LEU A 443 17.68 -0.90 -27.44
N ASP A 444 17.80 -2.10 -28.00
CA ASP A 444 18.50 -3.21 -27.32
C ASP A 444 19.97 -2.87 -27.02
N SER A 445 20.63 -2.16 -27.93
CA SER A 445 22.02 -1.71 -27.77
C SER A 445 22.17 -0.55 -26.78
N ALA A 446 21.13 0.29 -26.64
CA ALA A 446 21.06 1.33 -25.62
C ALA A 446 20.80 0.71 -24.24
N LEU A 447 19.84 -0.22 -24.16
CA LEU A 447 19.47 -0.93 -22.95
C LEU A 447 20.64 -1.73 -22.37
N ALA A 448 21.40 -2.44 -23.22
CA ALA A 448 22.59 -3.17 -22.79
C ALA A 448 23.66 -2.28 -22.11
N ARG A 449 23.65 -0.97 -22.39
CA ARG A 449 24.58 0.02 -21.83
C ARG A 449 23.90 1.01 -20.88
N ALA A 450 22.63 0.78 -20.54
CA ALA A 450 21.83 1.71 -19.76
C ALA A 450 22.45 1.99 -18.39
N ILE A 451 22.32 3.23 -17.92
CA ILE A 451 22.81 3.64 -16.60
C ILE A 451 21.72 3.27 -15.57
N PRO A 452 22.10 2.59 -14.47
CA PRO A 452 21.16 2.31 -13.40
C PRO A 452 20.89 3.59 -12.59
N GLY A 453 19.67 4.10 -12.64
CA GLY A 453 19.28 5.32 -11.92
C GLY A 453 19.48 6.61 -12.71
N ASP A 454 19.52 7.71 -11.96
CA ASP A 454 19.59 9.10 -12.42
C ASP A 454 20.96 9.75 -12.12
N THR A 455 21.84 9.07 -11.38
CA THR A 455 23.18 9.59 -11.08
C THR A 455 24.13 9.38 -12.25
N VAL A 456 24.74 10.47 -12.72
CA VAL A 456 25.69 10.48 -13.84
C VAL A 456 26.97 11.19 -13.39
N SER A 457 28.12 10.62 -13.74
CA SER A 457 29.42 11.22 -13.45
C SER A 457 29.74 12.33 -14.45
N ARG A 458 30.36 13.42 -13.97
CA ARG A 458 30.81 14.54 -14.80
C ARG A 458 32.06 14.23 -15.63
N ASP A 459 32.80 13.17 -15.32
CA ASP A 459 34.03 12.77 -16.01
C ASP A 459 33.78 12.05 -17.34
N ARG A 460 32.53 11.70 -17.64
CA ARG A 460 32.16 10.86 -18.78
C ARG A 460 30.96 11.44 -19.52
N PRO A 461 30.93 11.33 -20.86
CA PRO A 461 29.75 11.69 -21.62
C PRO A 461 28.57 10.77 -21.28
N VAL A 462 27.35 11.28 -21.41
CA VAL A 462 26.11 10.55 -21.22
C VAL A 462 25.38 10.38 -22.55
N GLY A 463 24.99 9.15 -22.86
CA GLY A 463 24.16 8.85 -24.02
C GLY A 463 22.69 9.03 -23.69
N ILE A 464 21.93 9.64 -24.60
CA ILE A 464 20.46 9.74 -24.53
C ILE A 464 19.90 9.01 -25.74
N PHE A 465 19.02 8.03 -25.50
CA PHE A 465 18.28 7.29 -26.51
C PHE A 465 16.79 7.59 -26.43
N TRP A 466 16.12 7.71 -27.58
CA TRP A 466 14.66 7.82 -27.68
C TRP A 466 14.17 7.26 -29.03
N GLU A 467 12.87 6.99 -29.10
CA GLU A 467 12.17 6.64 -30.33
C GLU A 467 11.14 7.72 -30.66
N THR A 468 11.04 8.05 -31.96
CA THR A 468 10.00 8.92 -32.51
C THR A 468 8.97 8.06 -33.24
N TYR A 469 7.69 8.36 -33.05
CA TYR A 469 6.56 7.64 -33.64
C TYR A 469 5.69 8.56 -34.50
N GLY A 470 5.05 8.00 -35.53
CA GLY A 470 4.05 8.71 -36.34
C GLY A 470 4.63 9.70 -37.36
N LEU A 471 5.91 9.56 -37.70
CA LEU A 471 6.54 10.29 -38.80
C LEU A 471 5.99 9.83 -40.15
N ALA A 472 5.94 10.72 -41.14
CA ALA A 472 5.49 10.38 -42.48
C ALA A 472 6.42 9.35 -43.15
N GLU A 473 5.86 8.36 -43.85
CA GLU A 473 6.63 7.29 -44.51
C GLU A 473 7.61 7.82 -45.57
N GLY A 474 7.28 8.94 -46.22
CA GLY A 474 8.15 9.65 -47.18
C GLY A 474 9.30 10.44 -46.55
N GLY A 475 9.42 10.43 -45.21
CA GLY A 475 10.31 11.31 -44.47
C GLY A 475 9.67 12.68 -44.24
N GLU A 476 9.79 13.19 -43.01
CA GLU A 476 9.43 14.57 -42.67
C GLU A 476 10.57 15.21 -41.87
N SER A 477 10.78 16.50 -42.08
CA SER A 477 11.76 17.28 -41.34
C SER A 477 11.19 17.63 -39.97
N VAL A 478 11.96 17.37 -38.92
CA VAL A 478 11.58 17.70 -37.54
C VAL A 478 12.72 18.43 -36.84
N ASP A 479 12.38 19.53 -36.18
CA ASP A 479 13.33 20.26 -35.35
C ASP A 479 13.44 19.56 -33.99
N VAL A 480 14.65 19.13 -33.65
CA VAL A 480 14.94 18.49 -32.37
C VAL A 480 15.74 19.45 -31.49
N ALA A 481 15.35 19.55 -30.22
CA ALA A 481 16.08 20.30 -29.21
C ALA A 481 16.28 19.45 -27.95
N VAL A 482 17.51 19.38 -27.46
CA VAL A 482 17.83 18.83 -26.15
C VAL A 482 18.26 19.97 -25.24
N THR A 483 17.56 20.12 -24.12
CA THR A 483 17.81 21.17 -23.12
C THR A 483 18.18 20.53 -21.79
N VAL A 484 19.21 21.05 -21.13
CA VAL A 484 19.64 20.64 -19.78
C VAL A 484 19.51 21.84 -18.85
N GLU A 485 18.55 21.78 -17.93
CA GLU A 485 18.23 22.88 -17.00
C GLU A 485 18.47 22.46 -15.56
N ARG A 486 19.09 23.34 -14.76
CA ARG A 486 19.34 23.08 -13.33
C ARG A 486 18.07 23.28 -12.49
N ILE A 487 17.72 22.32 -11.62
CA ILE A 487 16.43 22.30 -10.89
C ILE A 487 16.53 22.37 -9.36
N ASP A 488 17.71 22.18 -8.76
CA ASP A 488 17.92 22.18 -7.31
C ASP A 488 17.94 23.58 -6.65
N ARG A 489 17.91 24.68 -7.43
CA ARG A 489 18.05 26.06 -6.93
C ARG A 489 16.73 26.83 -6.77
N SER A 490 15.57 26.16 -6.77
CA SER A 490 14.26 26.82 -6.88
C SER A 490 13.95 27.87 -5.79
N TRP A 491 14.54 27.77 -4.58
CA TRP A 491 14.34 28.77 -3.52
C TRP A 491 15.21 30.03 -3.64
N PHE A 492 16.32 29.98 -4.40
CA PHE A 492 17.24 31.11 -4.58
C PHE A 492 16.85 32.05 -5.73
N ARG A 493 15.98 31.59 -6.63
CA ARG A 493 15.58 32.33 -7.84
C ARG A 493 14.81 33.62 -7.49
N SER A 494 13.95 33.56 -6.47
CA SER A 494 13.13 34.68 -5.99
C SER A 494 13.90 35.70 -5.14
N ALA A 495 14.90 35.27 -4.37
CA ALA A 495 15.71 36.17 -3.55
C ALA A 495 16.83 36.89 -4.35
N ARG A 496 17.44 36.23 -5.33
CA ARG A 496 18.55 36.80 -6.14
C ARG A 496 18.07 37.70 -7.28
N GLN A 497 16.87 37.48 -7.84
CA GLN A 497 16.26 38.42 -8.80
C GLN A 497 16.04 39.81 -8.21
N ARG A 498 15.94 39.95 -6.88
CA ARG A 498 15.87 41.25 -6.19
C ARG A 498 17.21 41.94 -5.98
N LEU A 499 18.34 41.25 -6.17
CA LEU A 499 19.68 41.78 -5.82
C LEU A 499 20.66 41.87 -7.00
N GLY A 500 20.30 41.41 -8.20
CA GLY A 500 21.15 41.55 -9.40
C GLY A 500 22.52 40.85 -9.32
N LEU A 501 22.70 39.93 -8.36
CA LEU A 501 23.98 39.29 -8.03
C LEU A 501 23.85 37.75 -8.13
N GLY A 502 24.05 37.23 -9.34
CA GLY A 502 24.23 35.80 -9.57
C GLY A 502 24.47 35.49 -11.05
N ASP A 503 25.39 34.57 -11.32
CA ASP A 503 25.58 33.99 -12.66
C ASP A 503 24.23 33.51 -13.21
N GLN A 504 23.93 33.90 -14.45
CA GLN A 504 22.80 33.32 -15.18
C GLN A 504 23.15 31.86 -15.49
N ASP A 505 22.49 30.92 -14.79
CA ASP A 505 22.52 29.50 -15.16
C ASP A 505 21.92 29.38 -16.57
N THR A 506 22.76 29.46 -17.60
CA THR A 506 22.34 29.37 -19.00
C THR A 506 22.13 27.89 -19.31
N PRO A 507 20.90 27.45 -19.63
CA PRO A 507 20.65 26.04 -19.92
C PRO A 507 21.45 25.61 -21.14
N LEU A 508 22.10 24.45 -21.07
CA LEU A 508 22.72 23.85 -22.24
C LEU A 508 21.61 23.49 -23.22
N ARG A 509 21.64 24.04 -24.43
CA ARG A 509 20.63 23.77 -25.46
C ARG A 509 21.31 23.41 -26.78
N ILE A 510 21.03 22.20 -27.25
CA ILE A 510 21.50 21.69 -28.55
C ILE A 510 20.29 21.59 -29.46
N ARG A 511 20.41 22.07 -30.69
CA ARG A 511 19.35 22.01 -31.71
C ARG A 511 19.90 21.50 -33.03
N TRP A 512 19.14 20.65 -33.69
CA TRP A 512 19.42 20.20 -35.04
C TRP A 512 18.10 19.84 -35.74
N THR A 513 18.16 19.73 -37.05
CA THR A 513 17.03 19.27 -37.87
C THR A 513 17.28 17.83 -38.26
N ASP A 514 16.29 16.96 -38.04
CA ASP A 514 16.33 15.54 -38.41
C ASP A 514 15.32 15.29 -39.54
N ALA A 515 15.71 14.55 -40.56
CA ALA A 515 14.88 14.28 -41.75
C ALA A 515 14.72 12.79 -42.04
N ARG A 516 14.91 11.93 -41.03
CA ARG A 516 14.82 10.47 -41.17
C ARG A 516 13.38 10.02 -41.43
N SER A 517 13.22 9.02 -42.30
CA SER A 517 11.96 8.29 -42.46
C SER A 517 11.82 7.18 -41.43
N ALA A 518 10.60 6.93 -40.97
CA ALA A 518 10.28 5.82 -40.08
C ALA A 518 9.87 4.60 -40.91
N ALA A 519 10.85 3.84 -41.43
CA ALA A 519 10.61 2.67 -42.29
C ALA A 519 9.71 1.57 -41.65
N SER A 520 9.47 1.64 -40.34
CA SER A 520 8.58 0.74 -39.58
C SER A 520 7.61 1.49 -38.65
N GLY A 521 7.39 2.79 -38.88
CA GLY A 521 6.62 3.67 -37.98
C GLY A 521 7.35 4.07 -36.69
N VAL A 522 8.57 3.55 -36.49
CA VAL A 522 9.48 3.89 -35.39
C VAL A 522 10.80 4.41 -35.97
N ALA A 523 11.26 5.56 -35.49
CA ALA A 523 12.59 6.10 -35.78
C ALA A 523 13.43 6.15 -34.49
N PRO A 524 14.46 5.30 -34.33
CA PRO A 524 15.35 5.35 -33.18
C PRO A 524 16.41 6.45 -33.34
N HIS A 525 16.70 7.15 -32.25
CA HIS A 525 17.71 8.20 -32.20
C HIS A 525 18.57 8.05 -30.95
N ALA A 526 19.83 8.48 -31.08
CA ALA A 526 20.77 8.51 -29.98
C ALA A 526 21.75 9.67 -30.14
N VAL A 527 22.00 10.39 -29.05
CA VAL A 527 23.05 11.43 -28.97
C VAL A 527 23.91 11.20 -27.74
N SER A 528 25.14 11.69 -27.77
CA SER A 528 26.02 11.73 -26.60
C SER A 528 26.24 13.17 -26.19
N LEU A 529 26.06 13.46 -24.91
CA LEU A 529 26.26 14.79 -24.33
C LEU A 529 27.48 14.76 -23.42
N ASP A 530 28.37 15.72 -23.60
CA ASP A 530 29.41 16.04 -22.62
C ASP A 530 28.86 17.07 -21.63
N LEU A 531 28.79 16.68 -20.35
CA LEU A 531 28.26 17.50 -19.26
C LEU A 531 29.36 17.96 -18.30
N GLY A 532 30.65 17.73 -18.60
CA GLY A 532 31.76 18.04 -17.70
C GLY A 532 31.84 19.52 -17.29
N ASN A 533 31.41 20.40 -18.19
CA ASN A 533 31.37 21.85 -17.96
C ASN A 533 30.20 22.31 -17.07
N LEU A 534 29.21 21.45 -16.81
CA LEU A 534 28.13 21.77 -15.88
C LEU A 534 28.58 21.46 -14.44
N PRO A 535 28.26 22.31 -13.45
CA PRO A 535 28.57 22.03 -12.05
C PRO A 535 27.77 20.81 -11.53
N GLY A 536 28.21 20.25 -10.40
CA GLY A 536 27.42 19.23 -9.70
C GLY A 536 26.05 19.76 -9.25
N GLY A 537 25.03 18.91 -9.31
CA GLY A 537 23.66 19.24 -8.92
C GLY A 537 22.58 18.43 -9.63
N ARG A 538 21.32 18.76 -9.38
CA ARG A 538 20.17 18.15 -10.08
C ARG A 538 19.80 18.93 -11.33
N TYR A 539 19.57 18.21 -12.42
CA TYR A 539 19.21 18.75 -13.72
C TYR A 539 17.99 18.04 -14.30
N ARG A 540 17.20 18.77 -15.09
CA ARG A 540 16.16 18.25 -15.96
C ARG A 540 16.66 18.25 -17.40
N LEU A 541 16.63 17.08 -18.01
CA LEU A 541 16.79 16.85 -19.44
C LEU A 541 15.43 16.96 -20.09
N THR A 542 15.31 17.82 -21.11
CA THR A 542 14.10 17.96 -21.92
C THR A 542 14.46 17.77 -23.38
N LEU A 543 13.93 16.71 -23.98
CA LEU A 543 13.91 16.52 -25.43
C LEU A 543 12.61 17.13 -25.96
N THR A 544 12.71 18.03 -26.93
CA THR A 544 11.57 18.60 -27.64
C THR A 544 11.70 18.30 -29.12
N LEU A 545 10.61 17.87 -29.73
CA LEU A 545 10.52 17.58 -31.15
C LEU A 545 9.37 18.41 -31.72
N THR A 546 9.68 19.22 -32.73
CA THR A 546 8.73 20.13 -33.39
C THR A 546 8.59 19.71 -34.84
N PRO A 547 7.51 18.99 -35.21
CA PRO A 547 7.24 18.66 -36.60
C PRO A 547 6.68 19.86 -37.36
N ASP A 548 6.93 19.93 -38.66
CA ASP A 548 6.39 20.99 -39.52
C ASP A 548 4.86 21.04 -39.47
N GLY A 549 4.31 22.20 -39.11
CA GLY A 549 2.86 22.43 -39.04
C GLY A 549 2.13 21.69 -37.91
N ALA A 550 2.85 21.09 -36.95
CA ALA A 550 2.27 20.39 -35.80
C ALA A 550 2.76 20.95 -34.46
N PRO A 551 2.02 20.77 -33.35
CA PRO A 551 2.48 21.18 -32.04
C PRO A 551 3.74 20.39 -31.62
N ALA A 552 4.64 21.06 -30.90
CA ALA A 552 5.82 20.43 -30.34
C ALA A 552 5.44 19.38 -29.28
N VAL A 553 6.16 18.26 -29.28
CA VAL A 553 6.06 17.22 -28.26
C VAL A 553 7.35 17.17 -27.45
N ALA A 554 7.26 16.81 -26.18
CA ALA A 554 8.41 16.76 -25.30
C ALA A 554 8.44 15.50 -24.44
N SER A 555 9.65 15.04 -24.15
CA SER A 555 9.96 13.97 -23.22
C SER A 555 11.01 14.47 -22.24
N THR A 556 10.83 14.18 -20.95
CA THR A 556 11.70 14.70 -19.90
C THR A 556 12.30 13.58 -19.05
N GLY A 557 13.50 13.83 -18.53
CA GLY A 557 14.15 12.99 -17.53
C GLY A 557 14.90 13.87 -16.54
N GLU A 558 15.16 13.36 -15.34
CA GLU A 558 15.99 14.04 -14.34
C GLU A 558 17.30 13.28 -14.13
N ILE A 559 18.38 14.03 -13.90
CA ILE A 559 19.69 13.50 -13.58
C ILE A 559 20.31 14.22 -12.38
N GLU A 560 21.11 13.52 -11.62
CA GLU A 560 22.02 14.07 -10.63
C GLU A 560 23.46 13.98 -11.16
N LEU A 561 24.07 15.13 -11.44
CA LEU A 561 25.48 15.21 -11.83
C LEU A 561 26.36 15.23 -10.58
N ARG A 562 27.22 14.22 -10.45
CA ARG A 562 28.18 14.12 -9.34
C ARG A 562 29.61 14.30 -9.81
N GLU A 563 30.42 14.82 -8.89
CA GLU A 563 31.87 14.72 -9.00
C GLU A 563 32.29 13.25 -8.88
N PRO A 564 33.40 12.86 -9.51
CA PRO A 564 33.87 11.47 -9.56
C PRO A 564 34.10 10.83 -8.19
#